data_AF-A0A081FXS3-F1
#
_entry.id   AF-A0A081FXS3-F1
#
_cell.length_a   1.000
_cell.length_b   1.000
_cell.length_c   1.000
_cell.angle_alpha   90.00
_cell.angle_beta   90.00
_cell.angle_gamma   90.00
#
_symmetry.space_group_name_H-M   'P 1'
#
loop_
_entity.id
_entity.type
_entity.pdbx_description
1 polymer ?
#
loop_
_entity_poly.entity_id
_entity_poly.type
_entity_poly.pdbx_seq_one_letter_code
_entity_poly.pdbx_strand_id
1 'polypeptide(L)' 'MSKSIKVVVKHKSESTPQDPEWVAKQDEALHFVRGLRKKGDNLKVMVDKLNEHGHLRPDGKPWDYDSLNTFIHEQKL' A
#
# COMPACT_ATOMS: atom_id res chain seq x y z
N MET A 1 30.47 -28.72 7.51
CA MET A 1 29.57 -28.79 6.34
C MET A 1 28.23 -28.17 6.71
N SER A 2 27.72 -27.37 5.79
CA SER A 2 26.65 -26.38 5.86
C SER A 2 25.25 -26.95 6.12
N LYS A 3 24.33 -26.09 6.57
CA LYS A 3 23.04 -25.80 5.90
C LYS A 3 22.26 -24.73 6.68
N SER A 4 22.51 -23.46 6.35
CA SER A 4 21.67 -22.33 6.78
C SER A 4 20.36 -22.37 6.00
N ILE A 5 19.25 -22.55 6.72
CA ILE A 5 17.90 -22.60 6.16
C ILE A 5 17.50 -21.18 5.75
N LYS A 6 17.43 -20.92 4.44
CA LYS A 6 16.90 -19.67 3.90
C LYS A 6 15.38 -19.78 3.84
N VAL A 7 14.71 -19.13 4.78
CA VAL A 7 13.25 -18.99 4.76
C VAL A 7 12.89 -17.91 3.74
N VAL A 8 12.43 -18.34 2.56
CA VAL A 8 11.89 -17.47 1.53
C VAL A 8 10.43 -17.21 1.89
N VAL A 9 10.15 -16.04 2.44
CA VAL A 9 8.80 -15.59 2.79
C VAL A 9 8.08 -15.23 1.49
N LYS A 10 7.38 -16.22 0.93
CA LYS A 10 6.45 -16.07 -0.19
C LYS A 10 5.05 -15.84 0.36
N HIS A 11 4.67 -14.58 0.59
CA HIS A 11 3.30 -14.26 0.99
C HIS A 11 2.38 -14.33 -0.22
N LYS A 12 1.71 -15.48 -0.34
CA LYS A 12 0.58 -15.71 -1.23
C LYS A 12 -0.69 -15.56 -0.38
N SER A 13 -1.49 -14.57 -0.77
CA SER A 13 -2.93 -14.42 -0.60
C SER A 13 -3.64 -15.52 0.20
N GLU A 14 -4.06 -15.22 1.42
CA GLU A 14 -5.14 -15.96 2.09
C GLU A 14 -5.92 -14.97 2.97
N SER A 15 -7.21 -14.86 2.68
CA SER A 15 -8.18 -14.06 3.44
C SER A 15 -8.31 -14.62 4.87
N THR A 16 -7.97 -13.83 5.89
CA THR A 16 -8.23 -14.14 7.31
C THR A 16 -8.33 -12.83 8.13
N PRO A 17 -8.95 -12.84 9.34
CA PRO A 17 -9.78 -11.77 9.88
C PRO A 17 -9.00 -10.47 10.08
N GLN A 18 -9.64 -9.32 9.77
CA GLN A 18 -9.11 -7.96 9.85
C GLN A 18 -8.16 -7.77 11.04
N ASP A 19 -6.88 -7.98 10.79
CA ASP A 19 -5.83 -7.72 11.76
C ASP A 19 -5.87 -6.20 12.02
N PRO A 20 -6.07 -5.72 13.25
CA PRO A 20 -6.20 -4.29 13.52
C PRO A 20 -4.96 -3.51 13.06
N GLU A 21 -3.78 -4.14 13.01
CA GLU A 21 -2.59 -3.54 12.39
C GLU A 21 -2.75 -3.33 10.87
N TRP A 22 -3.44 -4.24 10.18
CA TRP A 22 -3.69 -4.11 8.74
C TRP A 22 -4.68 -2.99 8.45
N VAL A 23 -5.73 -2.87 9.28
CA VAL A 23 -6.69 -1.76 9.18
C VAL A 23 -6.02 -0.42 9.47
N ALA A 24 -5.16 -0.34 10.49
CA ALA A 24 -4.40 0.86 10.80
C ALA A 24 -3.47 1.27 9.66
N LYS A 25 -2.77 0.31 9.03
CA LYS A 25 -1.91 0.56 7.86
C LYS A 25 -2.69 1.06 6.65
N GLN A 26 -3.90 0.54 6.42
CA GLN A 26 -4.76 1.03 5.36
C GLN A 26 -5.26 2.45 5.64
N ASP A 27 -5.70 2.72 6.87
CA ASP A 27 -6.16 4.03 7.28
C ASP A 27 -5.05 5.08 7.15
N GLU A 28 -3.82 4.73 7.56
CA GLU A 28 -2.64 5.56 7.40
C GLU A 28 -2.34 5.85 5.92
N ALA A 29 -2.37 4.83 5.06
CA ALA A 29 -2.20 5.00 3.62
C ALA A 29 -3.30 5.90 3.01
N LEU A 30 -4.55 5.74 3.44
CA LEU A 30 -5.69 6.57 3.00
C LEU A 30 -5.54 8.03 3.41
N HIS A 31 -5.14 8.25 4.66
CA HIS A 31 -4.82 9.58 5.17
C HIS A 31 -3.67 10.22 4.41
N PHE A 32 -2.65 9.44 4.06
CA PHE A 32 -1.51 9.92 3.29
C PHE A 32 -1.91 10.30 1.86
N VAL A 33 -2.67 9.45 1.15
CA VAL A 33 -3.22 9.73 -0.19
C VAL A 33 -4.07 11.02 -0.16
N ARG A 34 -4.94 11.17 0.84
CA ARG A 34 -5.74 12.39 1.05
C ARG A 34 -4.88 13.62 1.24
N GLY A 35 -3.85 13.54 2.07
CA GLY A 35 -2.92 14.64 2.33
C GLY A 35 -2.15 15.06 1.08
N LEU A 36 -1.68 14.09 0.30
CA LEU A 36 -0.98 14.33 -0.96
C LEU A 36 -1.89 14.92 -2.04
N ARG A 37 -3.13 14.42 -2.17
CA ARG A 37 -4.10 14.97 -3.13
C ARG A 37 -4.52 16.39 -2.78
N LYS A 38 -4.70 16.69 -1.48
CA LYS A 38 -4.98 18.06 -1.02
C LYS A 38 -3.84 19.04 -1.37
N LYS A 39 -2.59 18.56 -1.44
CA LYS A 39 -1.44 19.34 -1.91
C LYS A 39 -1.40 19.52 -3.43
N GLY A 40 -2.20 18.78 -4.20
CA GLY A 40 -2.14 18.78 -5.66
C GLY A 40 -0.88 18.10 -6.21
N ASP A 41 -0.25 17.21 -5.44
CA ASP A 41 0.90 16.43 -5.89
C ASP A 41 0.51 15.57 -7.11
N ASN A 42 1.45 15.40 -8.05
CA ASN A 42 1.26 14.54 -9.21
C ASN A 42 1.10 13.08 -8.76
N LEU A 43 0.13 12.36 -9.33
CA LEU A 43 -0.14 10.93 -9.04
C LEU A 43 1.13 10.07 -9.06
N LYS A 44 2.06 10.32 -9.98
CA LYS A 44 3.34 9.60 -10.02
C LYS A 44 4.17 9.82 -8.75
N VAL A 45 4.27 11.07 -8.31
CA VAL A 45 4.96 11.46 -7.07
C VAL A 45 4.24 10.87 -5.85
N MET A 46 2.91 10.79 -5.89
CA MET A 46 2.14 10.17 -4.82
C MET A 46 2.44 8.67 -4.69
N VAL A 47 2.52 7.96 -5.80
CA VAL A 47 2.90 6.54 -5.85
C VAL A 47 4.30 6.33 -5.29
N ASP A 48 5.28 7.12 -5.71
CA ASP A 48 6.64 7.03 -5.20
C ASP A 48 6.67 7.25 -3.69
N LYS A 49 6.03 8.31 -3.18
CA LYS A 49 5.98 8.57 -1.73
C LYS A 49 5.27 7.44 -0.96
N LEU A 50 4.15 6.93 -1.46
CA LEU A 50 3.45 5.81 -0.80
C LEU A 50 4.35 4.58 -0.69
N ASN A 51 5.05 4.25 -1.78
CA ASN A 51 5.95 3.10 -1.82
C ASN A 51 7.22 3.32 -0.96
N GLU A 52 7.78 4.53 -0.95
CA GLU A 52 8.91 4.92 -0.08
C GLU A 52 8.56 4.80 1.40
N HIS A 53 7.34 5.20 1.77
CA HIS A 53 6.82 5.06 3.13
C HIS A 53 6.42 3.61 3.47
N GLY A 54 6.50 2.68 2.52
CA GLY A 54 6.11 1.28 2.72
C GLY A 54 4.59 1.08 2.83
N HIS A 55 3.79 2.05 2.40
CA HIS A 55 2.35 1.90 2.31
C HIS A 55 2.02 1.00 1.13
N LEU A 56 1.41 -0.13 1.43
CA LEU A 56 0.90 -1.04 0.43
C LEU A 56 -0.58 -0.70 0.16
N ARG A 57 -1.03 -1.06 -1.03
CA ARG A 57 -2.43 -1.07 -1.40
C ARG A 57 -3.23 -2.01 -0.50
N PRO A 58 -4.57 -1.92 -0.53
CA PRO A 58 -5.44 -2.88 0.13
C PRO A 58 -5.21 -4.35 -0.26
N ASP A 59 -4.66 -4.59 -1.46
CA ASP A 59 -4.30 -5.92 -1.95
C ASP A 59 -2.91 -6.41 -1.46
N GLY A 60 -2.24 -5.65 -0.58
CA GLY A 60 -0.88 -5.95 -0.11
C GLY A 60 0.22 -5.75 -1.16
N LYS A 61 -0.10 -5.13 -2.29
CA LYS A 61 0.83 -4.80 -3.38
C LYS A 61 1.31 -3.35 -3.30
N PRO A 62 2.47 -3.00 -3.86
CA PRO A 62 2.88 -1.60 -3.99
C PRO A 62 1.86 -0.79 -4.80
N TRP A 63 1.83 0.52 -4.56
CA TRP A 63 1.00 1.42 -5.35
C TRP A 63 1.55 1.52 -6.77
N ASP A 64 0.62 1.53 -7.74
CA ASP A 64 0.89 1.82 -9.14
C ASP A 64 0.05 3.02 -9.55
N TYR A 65 0.42 3.64 -10.66
CA TYR A 65 -0.30 4.79 -11.20
C TYR A 65 -1.79 4.49 -11.41
N ASP A 66 -2.11 3.40 -12.10
CA ASP A 66 -3.50 3.03 -12.42
C ASP A 66 -4.28 2.65 -11.17
N SER A 67 -3.63 1.94 -10.25
CA SER A 67 -4.18 1.53 -8.97
C SER A 67 -4.54 2.73 -8.10
N LEU A 68 -3.63 3.70 -7.99
CA LEU A 68 -3.83 4.92 -7.24
C LEU A 68 -4.89 5.82 -7.90
N ASN A 69 -4.83 5.96 -9.22
CA ASN A 69 -5.80 6.75 -9.98
C ASN A 69 -7.22 6.19 -9.80
N THR A 70 -7.38 4.87 -9.99
CA THR A 70 -8.65 4.17 -9.76
C THR A 70 -9.13 4.37 -8.32
N PHE A 71 -8.25 4.16 -7.34
CA PHE A 71 -8.60 4.30 -5.92
C PHE A 71 -9.08 5.72 -5.57
N ILE A 72 -8.40 6.73 -6.08
CA ILE A 72 -8.76 8.13 -5.89
C ILE A 72 -10.12 8.45 -6.52
N HIS A 73 -10.38 7.93 -7.73
CA HIS A 73 -11.67 8.08 -8.40
C HIS A 73 -12.81 7.36 -7.64
N GLU A 74 -12.58 6.14 -7.16
CA GLU A 74 -13.55 5.34 -6.40
C GLU A 74 -13.87 5.97 -5.05
N GLN A 75 -12.85 6.48 -4.34
CA GLN A 75 -13.01 7.14 -3.05
C GLN A 75 -13.51 8.59 -3.17
N LYS A 76 -13.78 9.07 -4.40
CA LYS A 76 -14.18 10.45 -4.72
C LYS A 76 -13.30 11.49 -4.02
N LEU A 77 -12.01 11.21 -3.96
CA LEU A 77 -11.00 12.10 -3.37
C LEU A 77 -10.70 13.28 -4.27
#